data_AF-A0A828SMY2-F1
#
_entry.id   AF-A0A828SMY2-F1
#
_cell.length_a   1.000
_cell.length_b   1.000
_cell.length_c   1.000
_cell.angle_alpha   90.00
_cell.angle_beta   90.00
_cell.angle_gamma   90.00
#
_symmetry.space_group_name_H-M   'P 1'
#
loop_
_entity.id
_entity.type
_entity.pdbx_description
1 polymer ?
#
loop_
_entity_poly.entity_id
_entity_poly.type
_entity_poly.pdbx_seq_one_letter_code
_entity_poly.pdbx_strand_id
1 'polypeptide(L)'
;MRITEQQLEAIQNKRNNAQKGTLQSDKSKSDARVLGRLKQGAMNKTERKYNDYLESKRMKGEILWFKFDCINLRLAEKTFYKPDFFVLTSDFELQVHEVKGHWEDDALVKIKVAAELYPFSFKSVHWNTKNNAWDVRHF
;
A
#
# COMPACT_ATOMS: atom_id res chain seq x y z
N MET A 1 -56.32 -10.79 -32.44
CA MET A 1 -55.25 -10.74 -33.45
C MET A 1 -54.00 -11.42 -32.88
N ARG A 2 -53.42 -12.40 -33.56
CA ARG A 2 -52.18 -13.09 -33.13
C ARG A 2 -50.98 -12.31 -33.68
N ILE A 3 -50.08 -11.90 -32.79
CA ILE A 3 -48.84 -11.20 -33.15
C ILE A 3 -47.91 -12.22 -33.81
N THR A 4 -47.29 -11.86 -34.93
CA THR A 4 -46.34 -12.74 -35.65
C THR A 4 -44.96 -12.72 -34.98
N GLU A 5 -44.16 -13.77 -35.17
CA GLU A 5 -42.82 -13.89 -34.56
C GLU A 5 -41.90 -12.72 -34.94
N GLN A 6 -42.00 -12.21 -36.16
CA GLN A 6 -41.27 -11.01 -36.60
C GLN A 6 -41.69 -9.73 -35.86
N GLN A 7 -42.97 -9.63 -35.47
CA GLN A 7 -43.46 -8.50 -34.67
C GLN A 7 -43.04 -8.60 -33.20
N LEU A 8 -42.93 -9.82 -32.65
CA LEU A 8 -42.36 -10.06 -31.32
C LEU A 8 -40.88 -9.67 -31.28
N GLU A 9 -40.07 -10.07 -32.26
CA GLU A 9 -38.65 -9.70 -32.34
C GLU A 9 -38.43 -8.19 -32.48
N ALA A 10 -39.27 -7.50 -33.24
CA ALA A 10 -39.21 -6.04 -33.39
C ALA A 10 -39.52 -5.31 -32.07
N ILE A 11 -40.46 -5.83 -31.27
CA ILE A 11 -40.79 -5.30 -29.93
C ILE A 11 -39.65 -5.59 -28.93
N GLN A 12 -39.04 -6.78 -28.99
CA GLN A 12 -37.88 -7.15 -28.18
C GLN A 12 -36.67 -6.26 -28.48
N ASN A 13 -36.37 -6.03 -29.77
CA ASN A 13 -35.24 -5.20 -30.19
C ASN A 13 -35.44 -3.71 -29.87
N LYS A 14 -36.66 -3.17 -29.96
CA LYS A 14 -36.97 -1.81 -29.49
C LYS A 14 -36.77 -1.66 -27.97
N ARG A 15 -37.18 -2.65 -27.18
CA ARG A 15 -36.95 -2.67 -25.72
C ARG A 15 -35.46 -2.72 -25.36
N ASN A 16 -34.69 -3.56 -26.05
CA ASN A 16 -33.24 -3.71 -25.81
C ASN A 16 -32.44 -2.46 -26.23
N ASN A 17 -32.83 -1.77 -27.29
CA ASN A 17 -32.20 -0.51 -27.70
C ASN A 17 -32.61 0.68 -26.81
N ALA A 18 -33.85 0.72 -26.30
CA ALA A 18 -34.28 1.73 -25.33
C ALA A 18 -33.55 1.61 -23.98
N GLN A 19 -33.18 0.40 -23.55
CA GLN A 19 -32.36 0.18 -22.35
C GLN A 19 -30.87 0.50 -22.55
N LYS A 20 -30.37 0.53 -23.79
CA LYS A 20 -28.99 0.96 -24.10
C LYS A 20 -28.80 2.48 -24.16
N GLY A 21 -29.88 3.26 -24.09
CA GLY A 21 -29.86 4.71 -24.35
C GLY A 21 -29.76 5.65 -23.15
N THR A 22 -29.80 5.18 -21.91
CA THR A 22 -29.74 6.07 -20.72
C THR A 22 -28.90 5.50 -19.60
N LEU A 23 -27.59 5.73 -19.65
CA LEU A 23 -26.67 5.73 -18.48
C LEU A 23 -25.45 6.61 -18.83
N GLN A 24 -25.68 7.91 -18.99
CA GLN A 24 -24.64 8.88 -18.63
C GLN A 24 -24.61 8.94 -17.11
N SER A 25 -23.48 8.58 -16.51
CA SER A 25 -23.12 9.11 -15.20
C SER A 25 -21.77 9.80 -15.34
N ASP A 26 -21.79 11.13 -15.28
CA ASP A 26 -20.64 11.91 -14.90
C ASP A 26 -20.04 11.32 -13.63
N LYS A 27 -18.83 10.80 -13.73
CA LYS A 27 -18.01 10.42 -12.58
C LYS A 27 -16.70 11.18 -12.70
N SER A 28 -16.64 12.33 -12.05
CA SER A 28 -15.40 12.84 -11.48
C SER A 28 -14.83 11.71 -10.62
N LYS A 29 -13.88 10.94 -11.19
CA LYS A 29 -13.14 9.94 -10.45
C LYS A 29 -12.25 10.70 -9.47
N SER A 30 -12.66 10.74 -8.21
CA SER A 30 -11.72 10.90 -7.12
C SER A 30 -10.64 9.82 -7.29
N ASP A 31 -9.38 10.26 -7.40
CA ASP A 31 -8.16 9.48 -7.60
C ASP A 31 -7.80 8.59 -6.39
N ALA A 32 -8.78 7.98 -5.73
CA ALA A 32 -8.53 6.86 -4.84
C ALA A 32 -8.20 5.64 -5.70
N ARG A 33 -6.95 5.56 -6.17
CA ARG A 33 -6.41 4.38 -6.85
C ARG A 33 -6.48 3.21 -5.88
N VAL A 34 -7.52 2.39 -6.02
CA VAL A 34 -7.56 1.04 -5.45
C VAL A 34 -6.55 0.21 -6.22
N LEU A 35 -5.25 0.37 -5.92
CA LEU A 35 -4.27 -0.66 -6.24
C LEU A 35 -4.70 -1.89 -5.46
N GLY A 36 -5.12 -2.94 -6.18
CA GLY A 36 -5.41 -4.23 -5.58
C GLY A 36 -4.26 -4.62 -4.64
N ARG A 37 -4.59 -4.87 -3.37
CA ARG A 37 -3.61 -5.20 -2.34
C ARG A 37 -2.84 -6.44 -2.79
N LEU A 38 -1.51 -6.34 -2.84
CA LEU A 38 -0.66 -7.49 -3.12
C LEU A 38 -0.89 -8.58 -2.06
N LYS A 39 -0.66 -9.85 -2.42
CA LYS A 39 -0.75 -10.96 -1.47
C LYS A 39 0.18 -10.70 -0.29
N GLN A 40 -0.21 -11.16 0.90
CA GLN A 40 0.63 -11.05 2.10
C GLN A 40 2.04 -11.60 1.85
N GLY A 41 3.07 -10.86 2.26
CA GLY A 41 4.48 -11.19 1.99
C GLY A 41 4.98 -10.85 0.58
N ALA A 42 4.13 -10.38 -0.34
CA ALA A 42 4.58 -9.93 -1.66
C ALA A 42 4.90 -8.44 -1.65
N MET A 43 6.17 -8.11 -1.92
CA MET A 43 6.62 -6.73 -1.98
C MET A 43 6.07 -5.98 -3.20
N ASN A 44 5.80 -4.70 -3.06
CA ASN A 44 5.57 -3.78 -4.16
C ASN A 44 6.90 -3.35 -4.84
N LYS A 45 6.86 -2.51 -5.87
CA LYS A 45 8.10 -2.07 -6.58
C LYS A 45 9.03 -1.25 -5.68
N THR A 46 8.48 -0.37 -4.85
CA THR A 46 9.24 0.49 -3.93
C THR A 46 9.81 -0.31 -2.76
N GLU A 47 9.04 -1.23 -2.20
CA GLU A 47 9.48 -2.15 -1.14
C GLU A 47 10.60 -3.07 -1.63
N ARG A 48 10.51 -3.62 -2.86
CA ARG A 48 11.63 -4.37 -3.46
C ARG A 48 12.89 -3.53 -3.58
N LYS A 49 12.76 -2.29 -4.07
CA LYS A 49 13.89 -1.36 -4.16
C LYS A 49 14.50 -1.07 -2.79
N TYR A 50 13.67 -0.95 -1.75
CA TYR A 50 14.15 -0.76 -0.38
C TYR A 50 14.82 -2.01 0.18
N ASN A 51 14.28 -3.20 -0.11
CA ASN A 51 14.92 -4.47 0.21
C ASN A 51 16.33 -4.57 -0.39
N ASP A 52 16.50 -4.23 -1.66
CA ASP A 52 17.81 -4.22 -2.33
C ASP A 52 18.77 -3.21 -1.69
N TYR A 53 18.24 -2.07 -1.25
CA TYR A 53 19.00 -1.07 -0.50
C TYR A 53 19.47 -1.61 0.86
N LEU A 54 18.59 -2.26 1.64
CA LEU A 54 18.96 -2.89 2.91
C LEU A 54 19.96 -4.02 2.72
N GLU A 55 19.84 -4.80 1.64
CA GLU A 55 20.78 -5.87 1.31
C GLU A 55 22.17 -5.31 0.98
N SER A 56 22.25 -4.22 0.21
CA SER A 56 23.52 -3.52 -0.02
C SER A 56 24.15 -3.02 1.28
N LYS A 57 23.34 -2.52 2.22
CA LYS A 57 23.79 -2.08 3.55
C LYS A 57 24.25 -3.24 4.41
N ARG A 58 23.58 -4.39 4.32
CA ARG A 58 23.97 -5.63 4.99
C ARG A 58 25.32 -6.15 4.49
N MET A 59 25.54 -6.14 3.17
CA MET A 59 26.82 -6.51 2.57
C MET A 59 27.99 -5.59 2.98
N LYS A 60 27.70 -4.32 3.31
CA LYS A 60 28.67 -3.35 3.84
C LYS A 60 28.90 -3.48 5.34
N GLY A 61 28.15 -4.34 6.03
CA GLY A 61 28.23 -4.50 7.48
C GLY A 61 27.51 -3.42 8.28
N GLU A 62 26.77 -2.51 7.65
CA GLU A 62 25.98 -1.46 8.34
C GLU A 62 24.68 -2.03 8.95
N ILE A 63 24.16 -3.10 8.35
CA ILE A 63 23.00 -3.86 8.83
C ILE A 63 23.44 -5.28 9.12
N LEU A 64 23.12 -5.77 10.32
CA LEU A 64 23.42 -7.15 10.71
C LEU A 64 22.34 -8.11 10.22
N TRP A 65 21.08 -7.67 10.29
CA TRP A 65 19.93 -8.49 9.94
C TRP A 65 18.73 -7.64 9.59
N PHE A 66 17.88 -8.11 8.68
CA PHE A 66 16.56 -7.52 8.45
C PHE A 66 15.56 -8.55 7.91
N LYS A 67 14.27 -8.30 8.13
CA LYS A 67 13.17 -9.07 7.55
C LYS A 67 11.99 -8.20 7.15
N PHE A 68 11.38 -8.55 6.02
CA PHE A 68 10.14 -7.95 5.51
C PHE A 68 8.90 -8.62 6.13
N ASP A 69 7.90 -7.83 6.45
CA ASP A 69 6.55 -8.25 6.85
C ASP A 69 6.52 -9.29 8.00
N CYS A 70 7.46 -9.19 8.94
CA CYS A 70 7.78 -10.27 9.90
C CYS A 70 7.18 -10.12 11.30
N ILE A 71 6.74 -8.92 11.67
CA ILE A 71 6.20 -8.64 13.02
C ILE A 71 4.83 -7.95 12.94
N ASN A 72 4.01 -8.15 13.98
CA ASN A 72 2.80 -7.40 14.24
C ASN A 72 2.90 -6.80 15.65
N LEU A 73 3.00 -5.48 15.74
CA LEU A 73 3.08 -4.75 17.00
C LEU A 73 1.66 -4.45 17.49
N ARG A 74 1.31 -4.88 18.70
CA ARG A 74 0.00 -4.60 19.29
C ARG A 74 -0.01 -3.16 19.82
N LEU A 75 -0.95 -2.33 19.35
CA LEU A 75 -1.15 -0.95 19.83
C LEU A 75 -2.28 -0.87 20.87
N ALA A 76 -3.32 -1.69 20.70
CA ALA A 76 -4.45 -1.82 21.63
C ALA A 76 -5.04 -3.24 21.52
N GLU A 77 -6.09 -3.56 22.28
CA GLU A 77 -6.66 -4.92 22.41
C GLU A 77 -6.89 -5.64 21.07
N LYS A 78 -7.37 -4.92 20.04
CA LYS A 78 -7.64 -5.46 18.69
C LYS A 78 -7.02 -4.61 17.58
N THR A 79 -6.00 -3.82 17.91
CA THR A 79 -5.36 -2.90 16.97
C THR A 79 -3.89 -3.22 16.88
N PHE A 80 -3.43 -3.51 15.66
CA PHE A 80 -2.04 -3.85 15.39
C PHE A 80 -1.45 -2.91 14.35
N TYR A 81 -0.17 -2.62 14.51
CA TYR A 81 0.68 -2.00 13.51
C TYR A 81 1.59 -3.07 12.91
N LYS A 82 1.55 -3.19 11.59
CA LYS A 82 2.35 -4.14 10.83
C LYS A 82 3.34 -3.33 9.99
N PRO A 83 4.60 -3.22 10.41
CA PRO A 83 5.61 -2.50 9.65
C PRO A 83 6.10 -3.31 8.45
N ASP A 84 6.65 -2.61 7.46
CA ASP A 84 7.21 -3.25 6.26
C ASP A 84 8.51 -4.00 6.58
N PHE A 85 9.46 -3.38 7.29
CA PHE A 85 10.75 -4.00 7.61
C PHE A 85 11.11 -3.86 9.09
N PHE A 86 11.72 -4.92 9.62
CA PHE A 86 12.39 -4.91 10.92
C PHE A 86 13.88 -5.16 10.72
N VAL A 87 14.71 -4.31 11.32
CA VAL A 87 16.13 -4.18 11.01
C VAL A 87 16.95 -4.15 12.30
N LEU A 88 18.08 -4.85 12.32
CA LEU A 88 19.12 -4.78 13.33
C LEU A 88 20.37 -4.14 12.71
N THR A 89 20.80 -2.98 13.21
CA THR A 89 21.99 -2.27 12.72
C THR A 89 23.28 -2.83 13.31
N SER A 90 24.43 -2.41 12.76
CA SER A 90 25.76 -2.68 13.33
C SER A 90 25.94 -2.17 14.76
N ASP A 91 25.19 -1.14 15.13
CA ASP A 91 25.22 -0.52 16.46
C ASP A 91 24.31 -1.23 17.47
N PHE A 92 23.80 -2.43 17.12
CA PHE A 92 22.88 -3.23 17.92
C PHE A 92 21.53 -2.54 18.23
N GLU A 93 21.11 -1.63 17.34
CA GLU A 93 19.82 -0.96 17.45
C GLU A 93 18.76 -1.68 16.61
N LEU A 94 17.61 -1.96 17.22
CA LEU A 94 16.44 -2.47 16.52
C LEU A 94 15.62 -1.30 15.95
N GLN A 95 15.44 -1.34 14.63
CA GLN A 95 14.75 -0.31 13.88
C GLN A 95 13.56 -0.89 13.12
N VAL A 96 12.48 -0.13 13.09
CA VAL A 96 11.28 -0.41 12.32
C VAL A 96 11.25 0.56 11.14
N HIS A 97 11.27 0.05 9.91
CA HIS A 97 11.25 0.87 8.70
C HIS A 97 9.94 0.68 7.95
N GLU A 98 9.27 1.79 7.67
CA GLU A 98 8.01 1.85 6.91
C GLU A 98 8.24 2.52 5.56
N VAL A 99 7.95 1.83 4.46
CA VAL A 99 8.15 2.34 3.10
C VAL A 99 6.90 3.08 2.63
N LYS A 100 7.03 4.38 2.35
CA LYS A 100 5.92 5.22 1.88
C LYS A 100 6.06 5.57 0.40
N GLY A 101 4.99 5.34 -0.36
CA GLY A 101 4.88 5.78 -1.75
C GLY A 101 4.65 7.29 -1.89
N HIS A 102 3.90 7.89 -0.97
CA HIS A 102 3.68 9.33 -0.84
C HIS A 102 3.66 9.70 0.65
N TRP A 103 4.06 10.93 0.98
CA TRP A 103 3.97 11.47 2.33
C TRP A 103 2.53 11.93 2.60
N GLU A 104 1.65 11.00 2.94
CA GLU A 104 0.30 11.30 3.43
C GLU A 104 0.25 11.10 4.96
N ASP A 105 -0.28 12.09 5.67
CA ASP A 105 -0.19 12.20 7.14
C ASP A 105 -1.03 11.15 7.89
N ASP A 106 -2.02 10.54 7.25
CA ASP A 106 -2.96 9.61 7.89
C ASP A 106 -2.29 8.35 8.47
N ALA A 107 -1.13 7.96 7.93
CA ALA A 107 -0.40 6.79 8.41
C ALA A 107 0.55 7.07 9.59
N LEU A 108 0.74 8.33 9.97
CA LEU A 108 1.73 8.71 11.00
C LEU A 108 1.28 8.39 12.42
N VAL A 109 -0.02 8.39 12.68
CA VAL A 109 -0.56 8.18 14.04
C VAL A 109 -0.15 6.81 14.59
N LYS A 110 -0.25 5.75 13.78
CA LYS A 110 0.12 4.39 14.22
C LYS A 110 1.61 4.26 14.52
N ILE A 111 2.46 4.91 13.73
CA ILE A 111 3.92 4.89 13.94
C ILE A 111 4.26 5.62 15.24
N LYS A 112 3.69 6.81 15.46
CA LYS A 112 3.89 7.56 16.71
C LYS A 112 3.44 6.77 17.94
N VAL A 113 2.24 6.20 17.90
CA VAL A 113 1.74 5.36 19.00
C VAL A 113 2.64 4.14 19.20
N ALA A 114 3.15 3.51 18.14
CA ALA A 114 4.09 2.41 18.27
C ALA A 114 5.43 2.86 18.88
N ALA A 115 5.95 4.02 18.49
CA ALA A 115 7.17 4.61 19.03
C ALA A 115 7.07 4.93 20.52
N GLU A 116 5.89 5.30 21.01
CA GLU A 116 5.65 5.50 22.45
C GLU A 116 5.57 4.17 23.23
N LEU A 117 5.13 3.09 22.59
CA LEU A 117 4.90 1.80 23.25
C LEU A 117 6.10 0.86 23.25
N TYR A 118 6.95 0.93 22.23
CA TYR A 118 8.02 -0.02 22.00
C TYR A 118 9.39 0.66 21.98
N PRO A 119 10.44 0.05 22.58
CA PRO A 119 11.78 0.62 22.62
C PRO A 119 12.55 0.35 21.31
N PHE A 120 11.92 0.63 20.17
CA PHE A 120 12.52 0.51 18.84
C PHE A 120 12.61 1.89 18.20
N SER A 121 13.58 2.08 17.33
CA SER A 121 13.66 3.30 16.53
C SER A 121 12.78 3.19 15.29
N PHE A 122 11.80 4.07 15.17
CA PHE A 122 10.86 4.07 14.05
C PHE A 122 11.30 5.06 12.97
N LYS A 123 11.32 4.59 11.72
CA LYS A 123 11.69 5.38 10.55
C LYS A 123 10.67 5.16 9.46
N SER A 124 10.22 6.23 8.82
CA SER A 124 9.57 6.13 7.52
C SER A 124 10.53 6.56 6.43
N VAL A 125 10.50 5.83 5.33
CA VAL A 125 11.38 6.01 4.19
C VAL A 125 10.56 6.25 2.94
N HIS A 126 10.97 7.24 2.16
CA HIS A 126 10.32 7.60 0.91
C HIS A 126 11.36 7.75 -0.19
N TRP A 127 11.07 7.22 -1.38
CA TRP A 127 11.98 7.34 -2.51
C TRP A 127 11.85 8.71 -3.17
N ASN A 128 12.87 9.55 -2.99
CA ASN A 128 12.96 10.83 -3.65
C ASN A 128 13.51 10.67 -5.07
N THR A 129 12.64 10.82 -6.07
CA THR A 129 13.01 10.67 -7.48
C THR A 129 13.90 11.80 -8.01
N LYS A 130 13.86 12.99 -7.40
CA LYS A 130 14.69 14.13 -7.81
C LYS A 130 16.15 13.96 -7.40
N ASN A 131 16.36 13.48 -6.17
CA ASN A 131 17.70 13.32 -5.58
C ASN A 131 18.23 11.89 -5.71
N ASN A 132 17.44 10.96 -6.26
CA ASN A 132 17.76 9.55 -6.39
C ASN A 132 18.22 8.92 -5.05
N ALA A 133 17.53 9.30 -3.97
CA ALA A 133 17.88 8.96 -2.58
C ALA A 133 16.64 8.60 -1.75
N TRP A 134 16.87 7.95 -0.61
CA TRP A 134 15.83 7.70 0.39
C TRP A 134 15.75 8.86 1.36
N ASP A 135 14.62 9.55 1.37
CA ASP A 135 14.29 10.52 2.41
C ASP A 135 13.81 9.76 3.65
N VAL A 136 14.40 10.07 4.80
CA VAL A 136 14.13 9.38 6.06
C VAL A 136 13.51 10.35 7.05
N ARG A 137 12.39 9.96 7.67
CA ARG A 137 11.80 10.66 8.82
C ARG A 137 11.84 9.74 10.03
N HIS A 138 12.32 10.28 11.14
CA HIS A 138 12.37 9.59 12.43
C HIS A 138 11.14 9.96 13.27
N PHE A 139 10.73 9.05 14.16
CA PHE A 139 9.61 9.22 15.09
C PHE A 139 10.04 8.91 16.52
#